data_AF-A0A075G5E0-F1
#
_entry.id   AF-A0A075G5E0-F1
#
_cell.length_a   1.000
_cell.length_b   1.000
_cell.length_c   1.000
_cell.angle_alpha   90.00
_cell.angle_beta   90.00
_cell.angle_gamma   90.00
#
_symmetry.space_group_name_H-M   'P 1'
#
loop_
_entity.id
_entity.type
_entity.pdbx_description
1 polymer ?
#
loop_
_entity_poly.entity_id
_entity_poly.type
_entity_poly.pdbx_seq_one_letter_code
_entity_poly.pdbx_strand_id
1 'polypeptide(L)'
;MVYVVLIEKLGNVKESKINKFNIDQLFKKCKHSNNNNFSKRNTWKKDESTHISVFAKNSGRANSENKYDLPPPMDAELFFGTILLCAHKDLEITNDNVIDLTKKDWLTTYSTLMGGFDDLDGAESVRSEDEDIDPSLLTEEGYLMNSFIVDKDEEDPPENSVSEDEFSGNEDDETDSSGYNSDDSQLEGEAYE
;
A
#
# COMPACT_ATOMS: atom_id res chain seq x y z
N MET A 1 22.56 14.21 -8.62
CA MET A 1 21.51 13.66 -9.50
C MET A 1 21.16 12.30 -8.95
N VAL A 2 19.87 12.00 -8.82
CA VAL A 2 19.38 10.73 -8.25
C VAL A 2 18.14 10.24 -9.00
N TYR A 3 17.97 8.93 -9.07
CA TYR A 3 16.74 8.28 -9.54
C TYR A 3 15.81 8.00 -8.35
N VAL A 4 14.53 8.26 -8.56
CA VAL A 4 13.45 8.02 -7.61
C VAL A 4 12.31 7.29 -8.32
N VAL A 5 11.46 6.62 -7.54
CA VAL A 5 10.29 5.92 -8.07
C VAL A 5 9.04 6.73 -7.73
N LEU A 6 8.15 6.87 -8.71
CA LEU A 6 6.84 7.50 -8.59
C LEU A 6 5.79 6.43 -8.82
N ILE A 7 4.86 6.32 -7.88
CA ILE A 7 3.68 5.46 -8.01
C ILE A 7 2.49 6.38 -8.34
N GLU A 8 1.99 6.28 -9.55
CA GLU A 8 0.84 7.07 -10.00
C GLU A 8 -0.47 6.56 -9.39
N LYS A 9 -1.52 7.39 -9.40
CA LYS A 9 -2.83 7.09 -8.80
C LYS A 9 -3.44 5.76 -9.27
N LEU A 10 -3.15 5.33 -10.50
CA LEU A 10 -3.66 4.09 -11.10
C LEU A 10 -2.82 2.85 -10.72
N GLY A 11 -1.81 3.00 -9.87
CA GLY A 11 -0.88 1.92 -9.49
C GLY A 11 0.33 1.79 -10.42
N ASN A 12 0.49 2.66 -11.42
CA ASN A 12 1.63 2.60 -12.33
C ASN A 12 2.92 3.04 -11.64
N VAL A 13 3.89 2.12 -11.57
CA VAL A 13 5.24 2.41 -11.07
C VAL A 13 6.11 2.96 -12.20
N LYS A 14 6.62 4.18 -12.02
CA LYS A 14 7.44 4.93 -12.97
C LYS A 14 8.75 5.38 -12.31
N GLU A 15 9.84 5.32 -13.06
CA GLU A 15 11.12 5.88 -12.64
C GLU A 15 11.25 7.35 -13.07
N SER A 16 11.82 8.18 -12.21
CA SER A 16 12.05 9.60 -12.49
C SER A 16 13.42 10.05 -12.01
N LYS A 17 14.01 10.98 -12.76
CA LYS A 17 15.32 11.56 -12.50
C LYS A 17 15.20 12.93 -11.86
N ILE A 18 15.90 13.13 -10.74
CA ILE A 18 15.98 14.41 -10.01
C ILE A 18 17.43 14.90 -10.00
N ASN A 19 17.68 16.04 -10.64
CA ASN A 19 19.04 16.60 -10.74
C ASN A 19 19.53 17.16 -9.40
N LYS A 20 18.68 17.95 -8.72
CA LYS A 20 18.91 18.52 -7.39
C LYS A 20 17.83 17.99 -6.46
N PHE A 21 18.18 17.04 -5.61
CA PHE A 21 17.25 16.49 -4.64
C PHE A 21 16.98 17.53 -3.55
N ASN A 22 15.71 17.74 -3.25
CA ASN A 22 15.28 18.62 -2.17
C ASN A 22 13.94 18.09 -1.64
N ILE A 23 13.91 17.68 -0.38
CA ILE A 23 12.74 17.11 0.30
C ILE A 23 11.52 18.04 0.19
N ASP A 24 11.73 19.35 0.40
CA ASP A 24 10.66 20.35 0.34
C ASP A 24 10.10 20.53 -1.06
N GLN A 25 10.81 20.11 -2.12
CA GLN A 25 10.35 20.24 -3.51
C GLN A 25 9.75 18.94 -4.07
N LEU A 26 9.75 17.85 -3.30
CA LEU A 26 9.27 16.53 -3.77
C LEU A 26 7.80 16.56 -4.19
N PHE A 27 6.96 17.33 -3.49
CA PHE A 27 5.53 17.46 -3.82
C PHE A 27 5.31 17.92 -5.28
N LYS A 28 6.19 18.79 -5.81
CA LYS A 28 6.12 19.26 -7.20
C LYS A 28 6.40 18.13 -8.19
N LYS A 29 7.30 17.20 -7.85
CA LYS A 29 7.59 16.03 -8.68
C LYS A 29 6.43 15.04 -8.72
N CYS A 30 5.66 14.97 -7.64
CA CYS A 30 4.39 14.24 -7.58
C CYS A 30 3.21 14.98 -8.24
N LYS A 31 3.45 16.12 -8.90
CA LYS A 31 2.41 16.97 -9.53
C LYS A 31 1.37 17.51 -8.53
N HIS A 32 1.72 17.63 -7.25
CA HIS A 32 0.88 18.29 -6.26
C HIS A 32 1.07 19.81 -6.34
N SER A 33 -0.02 20.56 -6.20
CA SER A 33 0.00 22.04 -6.28
C SER A 33 0.67 22.68 -5.07
N ASN A 34 0.62 22.02 -3.91
CA ASN A 34 1.19 22.47 -2.65
C ASN A 34 1.71 21.26 -1.85
N ASN A 35 2.43 21.54 -0.77
CA ASN A 35 2.92 20.52 0.16
C ASN A 35 1.89 20.15 1.26
N ASN A 36 0.66 20.65 1.19
CA ASN A 36 -0.32 20.39 2.24
C ASN A 36 -0.59 18.89 2.33
N ASN A 37 -0.50 18.36 3.54
CA ASN A 37 -0.67 16.94 3.82
C ASN A 37 0.32 16.02 3.08
N PHE A 38 1.40 16.55 2.49
CA PHE A 38 2.44 15.78 1.83
C PHE A 38 3.67 15.70 2.74
N SER A 39 3.96 14.51 3.26
CA SER A 39 5.08 14.29 4.19
C SER A 39 5.65 12.88 4.03
N LYS A 40 6.81 12.65 4.66
CA LYS A 40 7.33 11.29 4.91
C LYS A 40 6.28 10.53 5.74
N ARG A 41 5.90 9.33 5.31
CA ARG A 41 4.92 8.49 6.01
C ARG A 41 5.55 7.30 6.69
N ASN A 42 6.40 6.60 5.96
CA ASN A 42 7.11 5.45 6.48
C ASN A 42 8.50 5.33 5.85
N THR A 43 9.34 4.52 6.49
CA THR A 43 10.66 4.14 6.01
C THR A 43 10.81 2.63 6.15
N TRP A 44 10.97 1.93 5.03
CA TRP A 44 11.27 0.50 5.02
C TRP A 44 12.77 0.27 4.99
N LYS A 45 13.22 -0.80 5.66
CA LYS A 45 14.60 -1.27 5.56
C LYS A 45 14.71 -2.17 4.33
N LYS A 46 15.60 -1.81 3.39
CA LYS A 46 15.90 -2.64 2.21
C LYS A 46 17.05 -3.60 2.51
N ASP A 47 18.16 -3.05 3.03
CA ASP A 47 19.38 -3.79 3.40
C ASP A 47 19.90 -3.25 4.74
N GLU A 48 21.02 -3.78 5.28
CA GLU A 48 21.62 -3.27 6.53
C GLU A 48 21.99 -1.79 6.50
N SER A 49 22.32 -1.26 5.32
CA SER A 49 22.82 0.10 5.12
C SER A 49 21.94 0.93 4.19
N THR A 50 20.75 0.45 3.81
CA THR A 50 19.88 1.12 2.86
C THR A 50 18.42 1.06 3.29
N HIS A 51 17.78 2.21 3.23
CA HIS A 51 16.39 2.43 3.63
C HIS A 51 15.61 3.08 2.48
N ILE A 52 14.31 2.81 2.39
CA ILE A 52 13.40 3.40 1.41
C ILE A 52 12.35 4.21 2.16
N SER A 53 12.38 5.52 1.98
CA SER A 53 11.36 6.41 2.53
C SER A 53 10.26 6.68 1.50
N VAL A 54 9.02 6.69 1.98
CA VAL A 54 7.84 7.00 1.18
C VAL A 54 7.24 8.35 1.56
N PHE A 55 6.99 9.16 0.55
CA PHE A 55 6.36 10.47 0.64
C PHE A 55 5.01 10.42 -0.05
N ALA A 56 3.96 10.66 0.72
CA ALA A 56 2.60 10.54 0.25
C ALA A 56 1.67 11.54 0.90
N LYS A 57 0.55 11.79 0.21
CA LYS A 57 -0.53 12.64 0.69
C LYS A 57 -1.61 11.78 1.34
N ASN A 58 -1.95 12.05 2.60
CA ASN A 58 -3.00 11.31 3.33
C ASN A 58 -4.40 11.94 3.23
N SER A 59 -4.57 12.97 2.39
CA SER A 59 -5.84 13.65 2.21
C SER A 59 -6.02 14.12 0.77
N GLY A 60 -7.17 13.85 0.19
CA GLY A 60 -7.48 14.20 -1.19
C GLY A 60 -8.98 14.28 -1.44
N ARG A 61 -9.34 14.46 -2.70
CA ARG A 61 -10.74 14.42 -3.17
C ARG A 61 -11.12 12.97 -3.48
N ALA A 62 -12.41 12.67 -3.46
CA ALA A 62 -12.90 11.39 -3.99
C ALA A 62 -12.40 11.17 -5.43
N ASN A 63 -12.07 9.92 -5.78
CA ASN A 63 -11.47 9.49 -7.04
C ASN A 63 -10.01 9.94 -7.27
N SER A 64 -9.35 10.46 -6.24
CA SER A 64 -7.91 10.77 -6.27
C SER A 64 -7.09 9.82 -5.41
N GLU A 65 -7.70 8.77 -4.87
CA GLU A 65 -7.04 7.70 -4.14
C GLU A 65 -6.00 7.01 -5.02
N ASN A 66 -4.87 6.68 -4.43
CA ASN A 66 -3.87 5.84 -5.05
C ASN A 66 -4.28 4.38 -4.89
N LYS A 67 -4.35 3.66 -6.00
CA LYS A 67 -4.78 2.24 -6.05
C LYS A 67 -3.64 1.24 -5.88
N TYR A 68 -2.44 1.71 -5.55
CA TYR A 68 -1.29 0.84 -5.32
C TYR A 68 -1.31 0.30 -3.91
N ASP A 69 -1.24 -1.02 -3.77
CA ASP A 69 -1.09 -1.67 -2.48
C ASP A 69 0.33 -1.43 -1.97
N LEU A 70 0.46 -0.69 -0.88
CA LEU A 70 1.74 -0.48 -0.23
C LEU A 70 2.03 -1.64 0.73
N PRO A 71 3.31 -1.98 0.94
CA PRO A 71 3.65 -3.01 1.91
C PRO A 71 3.36 -2.56 3.34
N PRO A 72 3.18 -3.53 4.27
CA PRO A 72 3.00 -3.24 5.69
C PRO A 72 4.11 -2.32 6.25
N PRO A 73 3.82 -1.43 7.21
CA PRO A 73 2.53 -1.20 7.92
C PRO A 73 1.57 -0.24 7.20
N MET A 74 1.85 0.13 5.95
CA MET A 74 1.11 1.17 5.23
C MET A 74 -0.09 0.63 4.44
N ASP A 75 -0.28 -0.68 4.44
CA ASP A 75 -1.35 -1.41 3.76
C ASP A 75 -2.75 -1.02 4.26
N ALA A 76 -2.87 -0.62 5.54
CA ALA A 76 -4.12 -0.15 6.12
C ALA A 76 -4.43 1.32 5.82
N GLU A 77 -3.46 2.12 5.37
CA GLU A 77 -3.61 3.56 5.15
C GLU A 77 -3.95 3.89 3.70
N LEU A 78 -4.87 4.84 3.50
CA LEU A 78 -5.26 5.33 2.18
C LEU A 78 -4.48 6.59 1.80
N PHE A 79 -3.78 6.55 0.66
CA PHE A 79 -3.05 7.69 0.11
C PHE A 79 -3.70 8.24 -1.15
N PHE A 80 -3.39 9.50 -1.47
CA PHE A 80 -3.98 10.23 -2.59
C PHE A 80 -2.92 10.74 -3.57
N GLY A 81 -3.26 10.65 -4.86
CA GLY A 81 -2.44 11.13 -5.98
C GLY A 81 -1.19 10.30 -6.18
N THR A 82 -0.10 10.95 -6.60
CA THR A 82 1.18 10.28 -6.83
C THR A 82 1.97 10.18 -5.54
N ILE A 83 2.44 8.98 -5.24
CA ILE A 83 3.35 8.66 -4.14
C ILE A 83 4.79 8.68 -4.68
N LEU A 84 5.73 9.15 -3.88
CA LEU A 84 7.15 9.16 -4.23
C LEU A 84 7.95 8.30 -3.26
N LEU A 85 8.84 7.51 -3.82
CA LEU A 85 9.76 6.63 -3.13
C LEU A 85 11.19 7.04 -3.44
N CYS A 86 12.01 7.09 -2.40
CA CYS A 86 13.43 7.38 -2.52
C CYS A 86 14.22 6.53 -1.54
N ALA A 87 15.37 6.04 -2.02
CA ALA A 87 16.30 5.28 -1.18
C ALA A 87 17.36 6.20 -0.58
N HIS A 88 17.82 5.88 0.62
CA HIS A 88 18.88 6.60 1.33
C HIS A 88 19.69 5.65 2.21
N LYS A 89 20.92 6.05 2.57
CA LYS A 89 21.84 5.20 3.34
C LYS A 89 21.56 5.21 4.84
N ASP A 90 21.36 6.40 5.41
CA ASP A 90 21.15 6.52 6.85
C ASP A 90 19.71 6.17 7.26
N LEU A 91 19.45 6.10 8.56
CA LEU A 91 18.12 5.82 9.10
C LEU A 91 17.12 6.96 8.82
N GLU A 92 17.62 8.21 8.84
CA GLU A 92 16.85 9.40 8.49
C GLU A 92 17.26 9.93 7.12
N ILE A 93 16.26 10.32 6.31
CA ILE A 93 16.52 10.88 4.99
C ILE A 93 16.96 12.35 5.10
N THR A 94 18.06 12.67 4.42
CA THR A 94 18.56 14.04 4.25
C THR A 94 18.73 14.33 2.76
N ASN A 95 18.99 15.58 2.38
CA ASN A 95 19.19 15.91 0.96
C ASN A 95 20.48 15.31 0.38
N ASP A 96 21.43 14.95 1.23
CA ASP A 96 22.79 14.53 0.84
C ASP A 96 23.00 13.01 0.88
N ASN A 97 22.10 12.26 1.55
CA ASN A 97 22.24 10.81 1.73
C ASN A 97 21.35 9.95 0.80
N VAL A 98 20.71 10.58 -0.18
CA VAL A 98 19.84 9.91 -1.15
C VAL A 98 20.66 9.16 -2.19
N ILE A 99 20.23 7.95 -2.49
CA ILE A 99 20.81 7.09 -3.52
C ILE A 99 19.80 6.82 -4.62
N ASP A 100 20.30 6.27 -5.72
CA ASP A 100 19.45 5.88 -6.85
C ASP A 100 18.55 4.71 -6.47
N LEU A 101 17.24 4.89 -6.69
CA LEU A 101 16.24 3.84 -6.60
C LEU A 101 15.66 3.59 -7.99
N THR A 102 15.94 2.42 -8.56
CA THR A 102 15.35 2.03 -9.84
C THR A 102 13.99 1.37 -9.65
N LYS A 103 13.18 1.33 -10.71
CA LYS A 103 11.92 0.58 -10.69
C LYS A 103 12.14 -0.91 -10.35
N LYS A 104 13.21 -1.51 -10.88
CA LYS A 104 13.52 -2.92 -10.65
C LYS A 104 13.83 -3.17 -9.18
N ASP A 105 14.66 -2.31 -8.58
CA ASP A 105 15.04 -2.43 -7.16
C ASP A 105 13.81 -2.29 -6.26
N TRP A 106 12.94 -1.32 -6.52
CA TRP A 106 11.69 -1.17 -5.77
C TRP A 106 10.82 -2.42 -5.86
N LEU A 107 10.63 -3.00 -7.05
CA LEU A 107 9.79 -4.19 -7.21
C LEU A 107 10.37 -5.40 -6.45
N THR A 108 11.69 -5.58 -6.45
CA THR A 108 12.35 -6.63 -5.66
C THR A 108 12.13 -6.40 -4.17
N THR A 109 12.36 -5.18 -3.67
CA THR A 109 12.13 -4.86 -2.25
C THR A 109 10.65 -4.98 -1.88
N TYR A 110 9.74 -4.56 -2.75
CA TYR A 110 8.31 -4.70 -2.57
C TYR A 110 7.91 -6.16 -2.39
N SER A 111 8.38 -7.06 -3.26
CA SER A 111 8.14 -8.49 -3.10
C SER A 111 8.62 -9.01 -1.76
N THR A 112 9.84 -8.67 -1.32
CA THR A 112 10.36 -9.06 0.01
C THR A 112 9.49 -8.52 1.15
N LEU A 113 9.09 -7.25 1.11
CA LEU A 113 8.27 -6.62 2.14
C LEU A 113 6.84 -7.19 2.22
N MET A 114 6.31 -7.68 1.09
CA MET A 114 5.00 -8.35 1.03
C MET A 114 5.04 -9.82 1.49
N GLY A 115 6.15 -10.27 2.07
CA GLY A 115 6.34 -11.68 2.47
C GLY A 115 6.70 -12.57 1.29
N GLY A 116 7.47 -12.03 0.34
CA GLY A 116 7.87 -12.69 -0.89
C GLY A 116 8.39 -14.11 -0.69
N PHE A 117 8.37 -14.88 -1.78
CA PHE A 117 9.00 -16.20 -1.81
C PHE A 117 10.50 -15.99 -1.53
N ASP A 118 10.95 -16.42 -0.36
CA ASP A 118 12.36 -16.60 -0.09
C ASP A 118 12.87 -17.53 -1.21
N ASP A 119 13.73 -17.06 -2.09
CA ASP A 119 14.32 -17.89 -3.13
C ASP A 119 15.08 -19.02 -2.42
N LEU A 120 14.43 -20.17 -2.25
CA LEU A 120 14.92 -21.36 -1.54
C LEU A 120 16.22 -21.95 -2.15
N ASP A 121 16.76 -21.33 -3.20
CA ASP A 121 17.99 -21.72 -3.91
C ASP A 121 19.28 -21.26 -3.21
N GLY A 122 19.19 -20.61 -2.05
CA GLY A 122 20.31 -19.94 -1.38
C GLY A 122 20.54 -20.29 0.09
N ALA A 123 20.45 -21.57 0.48
CA ALA A 123 21.04 -22.15 1.70
C ALA A 123 20.88 -21.37 3.03
N GLU A 124 19.81 -21.67 3.76
CA GLU A 124 19.84 -22.45 5.01
C GLU A 124 18.41 -22.46 5.52
N SER A 125 17.83 -23.65 5.66
CA SER A 125 16.58 -23.80 6.37
C SER A 125 16.78 -23.25 7.77
N VAL A 126 16.28 -22.04 8.05
CA VAL A 126 15.70 -21.78 9.37
C VAL A 126 14.44 -22.64 9.37
N ARG A 127 14.62 -23.95 9.58
CA ARG A 127 13.64 -24.72 10.31
C ARG A 127 13.39 -23.86 11.54
N SER A 128 12.20 -23.28 11.65
CA SER A 128 11.66 -22.92 12.95
C SER A 128 12.06 -24.07 13.86
N GLU A 129 12.91 -23.79 14.84
CA GLU A 129 13.23 -24.76 15.88
C GLU A 129 11.87 -25.27 16.35
N ASP A 130 11.58 -26.53 16.00
CA ASP A 130 10.43 -27.25 16.49
C ASP A 130 10.37 -26.93 17.99
N GLU A 131 9.33 -26.22 18.43
CA GLU A 131 9.08 -26.09 19.85
C GLU A 131 9.03 -27.53 20.36
N ASP A 132 10.03 -27.94 21.15
CA ASP A 132 10.12 -29.27 21.76
C ASP A 132 8.90 -29.45 22.69
N ILE A 133 7.77 -29.83 22.11
CA ILE A 133 6.59 -30.24 22.86
C ILE A 133 6.97 -31.56 23.51
N ASP A 134 6.95 -31.56 24.85
CA ASP A 134 7.23 -32.77 25.62
C ASP A 134 6.35 -33.92 25.08
N PRO A 135 6.94 -35.07 24.66
CA PRO A 135 6.17 -36.21 24.15
C PRO A 135 5.11 -36.71 25.13
N SER A 136 5.23 -36.37 26.41
CA SER A 136 4.21 -36.66 27.44
C SER A 136 2.92 -35.84 27.27
N LEU A 137 2.95 -34.76 26.49
CA LEU A 137 1.79 -33.90 26.18
C LEU A 137 1.13 -34.26 24.83
N LEU A 138 1.70 -35.23 24.11
CA LEU A 138 1.22 -35.71 22.81
C LEU A 138 0.47 -37.04 23.00
N THR A 139 -0.59 -37.25 22.22
CA THR A 139 -1.24 -38.56 22.08
C THR A 139 -0.33 -39.52 21.32
N GLU A 140 -0.62 -40.83 21.36
CA GLU A 140 0.15 -41.83 20.61
C GLU A 140 0.18 -41.58 19.08
N GLU A 141 -0.74 -40.74 18.59
CA GLU A 141 -0.85 -40.33 17.18
C GLU A 141 -0.20 -38.96 16.89
N GLY A 142 0.39 -38.30 17.91
CA GLY A 142 1.14 -37.05 17.75
C GLY A 142 0.32 -35.76 17.88
N TYR A 143 -0.86 -35.79 18.50
CA TYR A 143 -1.69 -34.60 18.76
C TYR A 143 -1.52 -34.11 20.20
N LEU A 144 -1.49 -32.78 20.44
CA LEU A 144 -1.49 -32.24 21.82
C LEU A 144 -2.76 -32.66 22.57
N MET A 145 -2.61 -33.32 23.73
CA MET A 145 -3.72 -33.86 24.53
C MET A 145 -4.73 -32.79 24.98
N ASN A 146 -4.33 -31.52 25.06
CA ASN A 146 -5.20 -30.45 25.57
C ASN A 146 -5.96 -29.66 24.48
N SER A 147 -5.90 -30.08 23.21
CA SER A 147 -6.31 -29.19 22.12
C SER A 147 -7.68 -29.43 21.51
N PHE A 148 -8.56 -30.31 22.02
CA PHE A 148 -10.00 -30.31 21.70
C PHE A 148 -10.76 -31.35 22.57
N ILE A 149 -11.09 -31.01 23.82
CA ILE A 149 -12.06 -31.79 24.61
C ILE A 149 -13.41 -31.10 24.45
N VAL A 150 -14.25 -31.66 23.58
CA VAL A 150 -15.69 -31.37 23.61
C VAL A 150 -16.24 -32.20 24.76
N ASP A 151 -16.44 -31.58 25.93
CA ASP A 151 -17.16 -32.21 27.03
C ASP A 151 -18.51 -32.68 26.49
N LYS A 152 -18.71 -33.99 26.49
CA LYS A 152 -19.88 -34.65 25.90
C LYS A 152 -21.08 -34.69 26.85
N ASP A 153 -21.08 -33.80 27.84
CA ASP A 153 -22.12 -33.64 28.86
C ASP A 153 -22.53 -32.18 28.93
N GLU A 154 -23.21 -31.70 27.88
CA GLU A 154 -24.21 -30.65 28.05
C GLU A 154 -25.43 -31.00 27.20
N GLU A 155 -26.55 -31.16 27.90
CA GLU A 155 -27.87 -31.56 27.38
C GLU A 155 -28.30 -30.67 26.19
N ASP A 156 -28.76 -31.32 25.12
CA ASP A 156 -29.53 -30.72 24.04
C ASP A 156 -30.73 -29.89 24.58
N PRO A 157 -30.84 -28.59 24.26
CA PRO A 157 -32.14 -27.93 24.25
C PRO A 157 -32.80 -28.04 22.85
N PRO A 158 -34.13 -28.25 22.79
CA PRO A 158 -34.83 -28.55 21.55
C PRO A 158 -35.02 -27.33 20.63
N GLU A 159 -34.89 -27.62 19.33
CA GLU A 159 -35.64 -27.10 18.17
C GLU A 159 -36.38 -25.76 18.34
N ASN A 160 -35.93 -24.72 17.62
CA ASN A 160 -36.81 -23.61 17.25
C ASN A 160 -36.70 -23.31 15.75
N SER A 161 -37.83 -23.52 15.07
CA SER A 161 -38.05 -23.35 13.64
C SER A 161 -38.31 -21.89 13.25
N VAL A 162 -38.13 -21.61 11.95
CA VAL A 162 -38.58 -20.46 11.13
C VAL A 162 -37.98 -19.08 11.47
N SER A 163 -37.61 -18.21 10.52
CA SER A 163 -38.18 -17.98 9.18
C SER A 163 -37.15 -17.43 8.17
N GLU A 164 -37.42 -17.70 6.89
CA GLU A 164 -36.84 -17.07 5.72
C GLU A 164 -37.04 -15.54 5.76
N ASP A 165 -35.98 -14.77 5.54
CA ASP A 165 -36.08 -13.35 5.18
C ASP A 165 -35.65 -13.19 3.72
N GLU A 166 -36.65 -13.12 2.84
CA GLU A 166 -36.52 -12.65 1.47
C GLU A 166 -36.15 -11.17 1.47
N PHE A 167 -34.94 -10.83 1.03
CA PHE A 167 -34.62 -9.45 0.72
C PHE A 167 -35.07 -9.11 -0.71
N SER A 168 -36.35 -8.74 -0.84
CA SER A 168 -36.82 -7.96 -1.99
C SER A 168 -36.53 -6.48 -1.73
N GLY A 169 -35.70 -5.88 -2.58
CA GLY A 169 -35.35 -4.46 -2.55
C GLY A 169 -35.45 -3.90 -3.96
N ASN A 170 -36.57 -3.24 -4.21
CA ASN A 170 -37.11 -2.76 -5.47
C ASN A 170 -36.22 -1.77 -6.25
N GLU A 171 -36.49 -1.74 -7.56
CA GLU A 171 -36.13 -0.74 -8.56
C GLU A 171 -36.46 0.71 -8.14
N ASP A 172 -35.65 1.65 -8.63
CA ASP A 172 -35.97 3.04 -9.03
C ASP A 172 -34.66 3.84 -9.09
N ASP A 173 -34.42 4.83 -9.94
CA ASP A 173 -35.08 5.33 -11.14
C ASP A 173 -34.11 6.39 -11.69
N GLU A 174 -34.05 6.46 -13.02
CA GLU A 174 -33.85 7.62 -13.91
C GLU A 174 -33.02 8.88 -13.50
N THR A 175 -32.33 9.38 -14.54
CA THR A 175 -31.95 10.80 -14.82
C THR A 175 -30.87 11.45 -13.93
N ASP A 176 -29.82 12.07 -14.48
CA ASP A 176 -29.97 13.38 -15.14
C ASP A 176 -28.84 13.69 -16.14
N SER A 177 -29.29 14.19 -17.28
CA SER A 177 -28.56 14.72 -18.42
C SER A 177 -28.02 16.11 -18.08
N SER A 178 -26.70 16.26 -17.91
CA SER A 178 -26.08 17.58 -17.87
C SER A 178 -25.50 17.95 -19.23
N GLY A 179 -26.23 18.82 -19.92
CA GLY A 179 -25.88 19.40 -21.22
C GLY A 179 -24.60 20.22 -21.18
N TYR A 180 -23.68 19.88 -22.07
CA TYR A 180 -22.54 20.70 -22.41
C TYR A 180 -23.01 21.86 -23.30
N ASN A 181 -23.18 23.04 -22.71
CA ASN A 181 -23.11 24.28 -23.46
C ASN A 181 -21.64 24.54 -23.80
N SER A 182 -21.31 24.28 -25.06
CA SER A 182 -20.10 24.76 -25.71
C SER A 182 -20.31 26.20 -26.19
N ASP A 183 -19.20 26.91 -26.34
CA ASP A 183 -19.04 28.22 -26.98
C ASP A 183 -19.13 29.45 -26.08
N ASP A 184 -18.07 29.67 -25.30
CA ASP A 184 -17.66 31.00 -24.84
C ASP A 184 -16.61 31.56 -25.79
N SER A 185 -16.95 32.75 -26.29
CA SER A 185 -16.28 33.59 -27.26
C SER A 185 -14.90 34.11 -26.82
N GLN A 186 -13.89 34.04 -27.69
CA GLN A 186 -12.74 34.95 -27.61
C GLN A 186 -12.67 35.84 -28.86
N LEU A 187 -12.95 37.13 -28.61
CA LEU A 187 -12.67 38.28 -29.44
C LEU A 187 -11.17 38.41 -29.71
N GLU A 188 -10.76 38.40 -30.98
CA GLU A 188 -9.47 38.91 -31.41
C GLU A 188 -9.53 40.43 -31.52
N GLY A 189 -8.69 41.11 -30.73
CA GLY A 189 -8.40 42.53 -30.88
C GLY A 189 -7.12 42.71 -31.69
N GLU A 190 -7.25 43.13 -32.94
CA GLU A 190 -6.16 43.75 -33.70
C GLU A 190 -6.39 45.27 -33.74
N ALA A 191 -5.44 46.03 -33.22
CA ALA A 191 -5.28 47.44 -33.53
C ALA A 191 -3.81 47.82 -33.40
N TYR A 192 -3.14 47.96 -34.54
CA TYR A 192 -1.95 48.76 -34.69
C TYR A 192 -2.12 49.66 -35.92
N GLU A 193 -2.29 50.95 -35.65
CA GLU A 193 -1.92 52.06 -36.55
C GLU A 193 -1.14 53.08 -35.71
#